data_AF-A0A382Q701-F1
#
_entry.id   AF-A0A382Q701-F1
#
_cell.length_a   1.000
_cell.length_b   1.000
_cell.length_c   1.000
_cell.angle_alpha   90.00
_cell.angle_beta   90.00
_cell.angle_gamma   90.00
#
_symmetry.space_group_name_H-M   'P 1'
#
loop_
_entity.id
_entity.type
_entity.pdbx_description
1 polymer ?
#
loop_
_entity_poly.entity_id
_entity_poly.type
_entity_poly.pdbx_seq_one_letter_code
_entity_poly.pdbx_strand_id
1 'polypeptide(L)' 'MHFVPGANEKMLHKSIATNADSLILDLEDAVTPERKDDARATVNDWLGSVDFEGKERSV' A
#
# COMPACT_ATOMS: atom_id res chain seq x y z
N MET A 1 4.91 12.26 -1.16
CA MET A 1 4.42 11.27 -0.19
C MET A 1 2.91 11.08 -0.37
N HIS A 2 2.45 9.88 -0.71
CA HIS A 2 1.03 9.56 -0.94
C HIS A 2 0.57 8.43 -0.01
N PHE A 3 -0.52 8.63 0.71
CA PHE A 3 -1.10 7.64 1.62
C PHE A 3 -2.10 6.75 0.88
N VAL A 4 -1.96 5.44 1.07
CA VAL A 4 -2.76 4.42 0.40
C VAL A 4 -3.30 3.45 1.45
N PRO A 5 -4.63 3.31 1.59
CA PRO A 5 -5.19 2.34 2.53
C PRO A 5 -4.77 0.91 2.17
N GLY A 6 -4.09 0.21 3.08
CA GLY A 6 -3.58 -1.15 2.86
C GLY A 6 -4.68 -2.19 2.62
N ALA A 7 -5.91 -1.90 3.07
CA ALA A 7 -7.09 -2.74 2.88
C ALA A 7 -7.81 -2.51 1.53
N ASN A 8 -7.22 -1.74 0.60
CA ASN A 8 -7.82 -1.40 -0.70
C ASN A 8 -6.86 -1.70 -1.85
N GLU A 9 -6.90 -2.94 -2.33
CA GLU A 9 -6.07 -3.47 -3.41
C GLU A 9 -6.14 -2.63 -4.70
N LYS A 10 -7.34 -2.13 -5.05
CA LYS A 10 -7.51 -1.25 -6.22
C LYS A 10 -6.72 0.05 -6.09
N MET A 11 -6.62 0.61 -4.88
CA MET A 11 -5.83 1.82 -4.63
C MET A 11 -4.34 1.51 -4.60
N LEU A 12 -3.92 0.38 -4.04
CA LEU A 12 -2.53 -0.10 -4.09
C LEU A 12 -2.03 -0.19 -5.54
N HIS A 13 -2.74 -0.89 -6.43
CA HIS A 13 -2.34 -0.97 -7.84
C HIS A 13 -2.33 0.36 -8.57
N LYS A 14 -3.23 1.29 -8.23
CA LYS A 14 -3.23 2.63 -8.85
C LYS A 14 -2.11 3.52 -8.34
N SER A 15 -1.67 3.30 -7.10
CA SER A 15 -0.68 4.15 -6.46
C SER A 15 0.69 4.10 -7.14
N ILE A 16 1.05 2.95 -7.75
CA ILE A 16 2.32 2.81 -8.47
C ILE A 16 2.39 3.71 -9.71
N ALA A 17 1.26 3.90 -10.41
CA ALA A 17 1.17 4.73 -11.60
C ALA A 17 1.11 6.24 -11.30
N THR A 18 1.16 6.64 -10.02
CA THR A 18 1.21 8.05 -9.64
C THR A 18 2.63 8.60 -9.80
N ASN A 19 2.78 9.92 -9.89
CA ASN A 19 4.10 10.58 -9.87
C ASN A 19 4.63 10.80 -8.44
N ALA A 20 4.13 10.07 -7.43
CA ALA A 20 4.61 10.22 -6.06
C ALA A 20 6.00 9.60 -5.90
N ASP A 21 6.90 10.32 -5.22
CA ASP A 21 8.26 9.84 -4.93
C ASP A 21 8.26 8.70 -3.89
N SER A 22 7.30 8.74 -2.95
CA SER A 22 7.14 7.76 -1.88
C SER A 22 5.67 7.44 -1.63
N LEU A 23 5.38 6.17 -1.36
CA LEU A 23 4.07 5.64 -1.00
C LEU A 23 4.07 5.19 0.47
N ILE A 24 3.02 5.53 1.21
CA ILE A 24 2.80 5.05 2.57
C ILE A 24 1.57 4.16 2.56
N LEU A 25 1.76 2.88 2.90
CA LEU A 25 0.71 1.89 2.96
C LEU A 25 0.13 1.88 4.38
N ASP A 26 -1.06 2.42 4.53
CA ASP A 26 -1.67 2.63 5.84
C ASP A 26 -2.35 1.35 6.36
N LEU A 27 -1.91 0.90 7.53
CA LEU A 27 -2.46 -0.24 8.28
C LEU A 27 -3.05 0.20 9.64
N GLU A 28 -3.08 1.51 9.90
CA GLU A 28 -3.52 2.11 11.15
C GLU A 28 -4.93 2.70 10.97
N ASP A 29 -5.07 4.02 10.85
CA ASP A 29 -6.36 4.71 10.97
C ASP A 29 -7.27 4.52 9.75
N ALA A 30 -6.71 4.23 8.56
CA ALA A 30 -7.52 3.91 7.39
C ALA A 30 -8.04 2.46 7.36
N VAL A 31 -7.75 1.64 8.38
CA VAL A 31 -8.15 0.23 8.45
C VAL A 31 -8.94 -0.04 9.72
N THR A 32 -10.16 -0.56 9.59
CA THR A 32 -10.95 -0.95 10.76
C THR A 32 -10.25 -2.07 11.53
N PRO A 33 -10.40 -2.16 12.87
CA PRO A 33 -9.67 -3.14 13.68
C PRO A 33 -9.79 -4.59 13.17
N GLU A 34 -10.99 -4.97 12.71
CA GLU A 34 -11.31 -6.33 12.23
C GLU A 34 -10.62 -6.66 10.91
N ARG A 35 -10.22 -5.64 10.14
CA ARG A 35 -9.61 -5.79 8.81
C ARG A 35 -8.09 -5.66 8.84
N LYS A 36 -7.47 -5.46 10.01
CA LYS A 36 -6.00 -5.24 10.10
C LYS A 36 -5.19 -6.44 9.63
N ASP A 37 -5.64 -7.65 9.92
CA ASP A 37 -4.95 -8.86 9.50
C ASP A 37 -5.08 -9.08 7.99
N ASP A 38 -6.29 -8.91 7.44
CA ASP A 38 -6.54 -8.95 6.01
C ASP A 38 -5.72 -7.88 5.26
N ALA A 39 -5.70 -6.64 5.78
CA ALA A 39 -4.94 -5.55 5.18
C ALA A 39 -3.44 -5.84 5.14
N ARG A 40 -2.89 -6.47 6.21
CA ARG A 40 -1.49 -6.89 6.24
C ARG A 40 -1.20 -7.96 5.20
N ALA A 41 -2.08 -8.95 5.04
CA ALA A 41 -1.95 -9.96 4.01
C ALA A 41 -2.01 -9.35 2.60
N THR A 42 -2.99 -8.49 2.33
CA THR A 42 -3.12 -7.77 1.06
C THR A 42 -1.87 -6.94 0.73
N VAL A 43 -1.36 -6.17 1.70
CA VAL A 43 -0.13 -5.39 1.51
C VAL A 43 1.06 -6.30 1.23
N ASN A 44 1.23 -7.38 1.99
CA ASN A 44 2.34 -8.32 1.80
C ASN A 44 2.31 -8.96 0.41
N ASP A 45 1.15 -9.44 -0.03
CA ASP A 45 0.97 -10.04 -1.34
C ASP A 45 1.21 -9.01 -2.46
N TRP A 46 0.70 -7.79 -2.28
CA TRP A 46 0.92 -6.69 -3.22
C TRP A 46 2.40 -6.32 -3.35
N LEU A 47 3.12 -6.18 -2.22
CA LEU A 47 4.56 -5.89 -2.19
C LEU A 47 5.38 -6.98 -2.90
N GLY A 48 4.95 -8.24 -2.82
CA GLY A 48 5.58 -9.36 -3.54
C GLY A 48 5.31 -9.38 -5.04
N SER A 49 4.26 -8.69 -5.50
CA SER A 49 3.81 -8.71 -6.89
C SER A 49 4.22 -7.49 -7.72
N VAL A 50 4.55 -6.37 -7.07
CA VAL A 50 4.70 -5.07 -7.74
C VAL A 50 6.15 -4.70 -8.04
N ASP A 51 6.39 -4.18 -9.24
CA ASP A 51 7.65 -3.49 -9.58
C ASP A 51 7.52 -2.01 -9.22
N PHE A 52 8.50 -1.49 -8.49
CA PHE A 52 8.49 -0.13 -7.99
C PHE A 52 9.10 0.89 -8.94
N GLU A 53 9.66 0.46 -10.08
CA GLU A 53 10.24 1.32 -11.12
C GLU A 53 11.20 2.39 -10.56
N GLY A 54 11.91 2.08 -9.46
CA GLY A 54 12.86 2.98 -8.81
C GLY A 54 12.31 3.93 -7.75
N LYS A 55 11.03 3.82 -7.37
CA LYS A 55 10.44 4.58 -6.25
C LYS A 55 11.02 4.15 -4.90
N GLU A 56 11.19 5.11 -4.00
CA GLU A 56 11.75 4.88 -2.66
C GLU A 56 10.81 3.98 -1.83
N ARG A 57 11.42 3.03 -1.10
CA ARG A 57 10.73 2.14 -0.16
C ARG A 57 11.13 2.51 1.25
N SER A 58 10.17 2.94 2.04
CA SER A 58 10.34 3.22 3.46
C SER A 58 9.26 2.45 4.22
N VAL A 59 9.70 1.57 5.12
CA VAL A 59 8.86 0.75 6.02
C VAL A 59 9.02 1.22 7.46
#